data_AF-A0A3D3TTF0-F1
#
_entry.id   AF-A0A3D3TTF0-F1
#
_cell.length_a   1.000
_cell.length_b   1.000
_cell.length_c   1.000
_cell.angle_alpha   90.00
_cell.angle_beta   90.00
_cell.angle_gamma   90.00
#
_symmetry.space_group_name_H-M   'P 1'
#
loop_
_entity.id
_entity.type
_entity.pdbx_description
1 polymer ?
#
loop_
_entity_poly.entity_id
_entity_poly.type
_entity_poly.pdbx_seq_one_letter_code
_entity_poly.pdbx_strand_id
1 'polypeptide(L)'
;NVFLTRGNVLLWQWGFVKIYKEGIVTAIFMILRLTFLIIGTSLLTLTTSPIELTDGIEKLLGPFKKIGVPAHELAMMMTIALRFIPTLMDETDKIMKAQKARGADFESGSIVNRAKSLIPLLVPLFISSFRRADELAMAMEARCYRGGEGRTRMKILKVTSRDYVGMIVMSALTIIVIYMRF
;
A
#
# COMPACT_ATOMS: atom_id res chain seq x y z
N ASN A 1 7.52 27.58 -3.19
CA ASN A 1 8.18 28.34 -2.09
C ASN A 1 9.09 29.45 -2.58
N VAL A 2 9.96 29.24 -3.58
CA VAL A 2 10.90 30.29 -4.07
C VAL A 2 10.26 31.67 -4.33
N PHE A 3 9.03 31.70 -4.86
CA PHE A 3 8.33 32.94 -5.22
C PHE A 3 7.33 33.45 -4.16
N LEU A 4 6.97 32.61 -3.18
CA LEU A 4 5.92 32.89 -2.19
C LEU A 4 6.52 33.24 -0.82
N THR A 5 7.70 32.73 -0.51
CA THR A 5 8.39 32.99 0.76
C THR A 5 9.15 34.32 0.66
N ARG A 6 8.58 35.38 1.26
CA ARG A 6 9.23 36.69 1.36
C ARG A 6 10.25 36.65 2.50
N GLY A 7 11.48 37.06 2.21
CA GLY A 7 12.59 37.12 3.17
C GLY A 7 13.20 38.52 3.27
N ASN A 8 14.29 38.66 4.03
CA ASN A 8 14.94 39.96 4.23
C ASN A 8 15.95 40.28 3.12
N VAL A 9 16.54 39.27 2.46
CA VAL A 9 17.58 39.48 1.43
C VAL A 9 17.03 39.18 0.05
N LEU A 10 16.83 40.24 -0.75
CA LEU A 10 16.39 40.16 -2.14
C LEU A 10 17.59 39.90 -3.05
N LEU A 11 17.58 38.79 -3.78
CA LEU A 11 18.67 38.41 -4.69
C LEU A 11 18.39 38.85 -6.12
N TRP A 12 17.14 38.77 -6.55
CA TRP A 12 16.75 39.13 -7.91
C TRP A 12 15.28 39.52 -7.94
N GLN A 13 14.95 40.54 -8.72
CA GLN A 13 13.59 41.01 -8.95
C GLN A 13 13.37 41.18 -10.44
N TRP A 14 12.32 40.54 -10.96
CA TRP A 14 11.83 40.79 -12.31
C TRP A 14 10.30 40.90 -12.28
N GLY A 15 9.78 42.10 -12.51
CA GLY A 15 8.34 42.40 -12.42
C GLY A 15 7.74 42.06 -11.05
N PHE A 16 6.68 41.27 -11.03
CA PHE A 16 5.98 40.82 -9.81
C PHE A 16 6.71 39.68 -9.07
N VAL A 17 7.77 39.13 -9.67
CA VAL A 17 8.51 37.98 -9.12
C VAL A 17 9.74 38.48 -8.38
N LYS A 18 9.76 38.28 -7.06
CA LYS A 18 10.90 38.58 -6.19
C LYS A 18 11.45 37.27 -5.64
N ILE A 19 12.74 37.05 -5.83
CA ILE A 19 13.43 35.86 -5.32
C ILE A 19 14.24 36.27 -4.08
N TYR A 20 13.88 35.66 -2.96
CA TYR A 20 14.55 35.84 -1.67
C TYR A 20 15.46 34.65 -1.38
N LYS A 21 16.58 34.88 -0.69
CA LYS A 21 17.53 33.83 -0.28
C LYS A 21 16.82 32.74 0.56
N GLU A 22 15.93 33.17 1.44
CA GLU A 22 15.11 32.33 2.31
C GLU A 22 14.12 31.47 1.51
N GLY A 23 13.59 31.99 0.40
CA GLY A 23 12.74 31.25 -0.53
C GLY A 23 13.49 30.13 -1.25
N ILE A 24 14.76 30.34 -1.60
CA ILE A 24 15.64 29.31 -2.19
C ILE A 24 15.96 28.23 -1.16
N VAL A 25 16.37 28.62 0.05
CA VAL A 25 16.69 27.66 1.14
C VAL A 25 15.48 26.78 1.46
N THR A 26 14.30 27.39 1.61
CA THR A 26 13.06 26.64 1.87
C THR A 26 12.70 25.69 0.72
N ALA A 27 12.94 26.09 -0.52
CA ALA A 27 12.70 25.23 -1.68
C ALA A 27 13.66 24.03 -1.73
N ILE A 28 14.95 24.24 -1.43
CA ILE A 28 15.94 23.15 -1.34
C ILE A 28 15.52 22.16 -0.26
N PHE A 29 15.12 22.62 0.93
CA PHE A 29 14.62 21.75 2.00
C PHE A 29 13.37 20.96 1.59
N MET A 30 12.44 21.56 0.83
CA MET A 30 11.27 20.83 0.32
C MET A 30 11.64 19.75 -0.70
N ILE A 31 12.58 20.03 -1.61
CA ILE A 31 13.04 19.06 -2.60
C ILE A 31 13.70 17.87 -1.89
N LEU A 32 14.60 18.14 -0.92
CA LEU A 32 15.22 17.10 -0.12
C LEU A 32 14.18 16.27 0.64
N ARG A 33 13.19 16.92 1.27
CA ARG A 33 12.11 16.25 1.99
C ARG A 33 11.32 15.28 1.10
N LEU A 34 10.90 15.74 -0.09
CA LEU A 34 10.16 14.90 -1.02
C LEU A 34 11.02 13.74 -1.54
N THR A 35 12.30 14.01 -1.84
CA THR A 35 13.24 13.00 -2.29
C THR A 35 13.44 11.90 -1.25
N PHE A 36 13.68 12.28 0.02
CA PHE A 36 13.80 11.30 1.10
C PHE A 36 12.51 10.52 1.35
N LEU A 37 11.34 11.16 1.25
CA LEU A 37 10.06 10.49 1.39
C LEU A 37 9.89 9.42 0.29
N ILE A 38 10.14 9.77 -0.97
CA ILE A 38 10.02 8.86 -2.11
C ILE A 38 11.02 7.70 -2.01
N ILE A 39 12.28 7.98 -1.67
CA ILE A 39 13.31 6.94 -1.51
C ILE A 39 12.91 5.99 -0.37
N GLY A 40 12.47 6.53 0.76
CA GLY A 40 12.05 5.73 1.91
C GLY A 40 10.87 4.80 1.60
N THR A 41 9.82 5.32 0.96
CA THR A 41 8.65 4.50 0.58
C THR A 41 8.99 3.49 -0.50
N SER A 42 9.82 3.85 -1.47
CA SER A 42 10.25 2.95 -2.55
C SER A 42 11.10 1.80 -2.01
N LEU A 43 12.04 2.08 -1.10
CA LEU A 43 12.84 1.04 -0.44
C LEU A 43 11.96 0.05 0.31
N LEU A 44 11.00 0.52 1.11
CA LEU A 44 10.06 -0.35 1.81
C LEU A 44 9.28 -1.24 0.84
N THR A 45 8.78 -0.66 -0.25
CA THR A 45 7.96 -1.35 -1.25
C THR A 45 8.75 -2.40 -2.04
N LEU A 46 10.03 -2.14 -2.34
CA LEU A 46 10.88 -3.04 -3.12
C LEU A 46 11.53 -4.15 -2.29
N THR A 47 11.81 -3.89 -1.02
CA THR A 47 12.54 -4.84 -0.15
C THR A 47 11.63 -5.75 0.66
N THR A 48 10.35 -5.40 0.83
CA THR A 48 9.41 -6.15 1.67
C THR A 48 8.20 -6.61 0.89
N SER A 49 7.85 -7.89 1.00
CA SER A 49 6.66 -8.42 0.32
C SER A 49 5.36 -7.92 1.00
N PRO A 50 4.26 -7.70 0.25
CA PRO A 50 2.98 -7.27 0.84
C PRO A 50 2.41 -8.22 1.90
N ILE A 51 2.70 -9.52 1.78
CA ILE A 51 2.30 -10.54 2.76
C ILE A 51 3.06 -10.33 4.08
N GLU A 52 4.36 -10.07 4.01
CA GLU A 52 5.18 -9.79 5.21
C GLU A 52 4.83 -8.47 5.87
N LEU A 53 4.45 -7.45 5.08
CA LEU A 53 3.89 -6.22 5.62
C LEU A 53 2.58 -6.47 6.39
N THR A 54 1.71 -7.34 5.87
CA THR A 54 0.47 -7.73 6.53
C THR A 54 0.73 -8.47 7.84
N ASP A 55 1.67 -9.43 7.84
CA ASP A 55 2.11 -10.15 9.05
C ASP A 55 2.69 -9.17 10.10
N GLY A 56 3.46 -8.17 9.65
CA GLY A 56 4.00 -7.11 10.49
C GLY A 56 2.91 -6.24 11.12
N ILE A 57 1.92 -5.81 10.32
CA ILE A 57 0.77 -5.04 10.79
C ILE A 57 -0.05 -5.86 11.80
N GLU A 58 -0.28 -7.15 11.57
CA GLU A 58 -0.96 -8.02 12.53
C GLU A 58 -0.24 -8.04 13.89
N LYS A 59 1.09 -8.15 13.88
CA LYS A 59 1.91 -8.15 15.10
C LYS A 59 1.86 -6.79 15.80
N LEU A 60 1.85 -5.68 15.06
CA LEU A 60 1.70 -4.32 15.59
C LEU A 60 0.29 -4.07 16.15
N LEU A 61 -0.74 -4.68 15.56
CA LEU A 61 -2.13 -4.60 16.03
C LEU A 61 -2.44 -5.58 17.17
N GLY A 62 -1.60 -6.59 17.38
CA GLY A 62 -1.70 -7.56 18.48
C GLY A 62 -2.02 -6.98 19.88
N PRO A 63 -1.33 -5.93 20.38
CA PRO A 63 -1.67 -5.32 21.67
C PRO A 63 -3.09 -4.73 21.71
N PHE A 64 -3.62 -4.28 20.58
CA PHE A 64 -4.98 -3.74 20.47
C PHE A 64 -6.06 -4.82 20.46
N LYS A 65 -5.70 -6.12 20.41
CA LYS A 65 -6.66 -7.23 20.59
C LYS A 65 -7.40 -7.11 21.93
N LYS A 66 -6.74 -6.58 22.97
CA LYS A 66 -7.37 -6.33 24.29
C LYS A 66 -8.48 -5.29 24.26
N ILE A 67 -8.48 -4.41 23.25
CA ILE A 67 -9.47 -3.33 23.06
C ILE A 67 -10.54 -3.78 22.04
N GLY A 68 -10.55 -5.07 21.65
CA GLY A 68 -11.54 -5.64 20.74
C GLY A 68 -11.17 -5.54 19.26
N VAL A 69 -9.93 -5.18 18.91
CA VAL A 69 -9.50 -5.15 17.50
C VAL A 69 -9.25 -6.59 16.99
N PRO A 70 -9.95 -7.05 15.93
CA PRO A 70 -9.81 -8.40 15.37
C PRO A 70 -8.58 -8.49 14.46
N ALA A 71 -7.38 -8.32 15.03
CA ALA A 71 -6.13 -8.24 14.28
C ALA A 71 -5.87 -9.49 13.41
N HIS A 72 -6.22 -10.67 13.91
CA HIS A 72 -5.99 -11.93 13.21
C HIS A 72 -6.90 -12.09 11.98
N GLU A 73 -8.18 -11.76 12.14
CA GLU A 73 -9.18 -11.83 11.09
C GLU A 73 -8.84 -10.84 9.97
N LEU A 74 -8.40 -9.62 10.33
CA LEU A 74 -7.91 -8.63 9.37
C LEU A 74 -6.70 -9.15 8.59
N ALA A 75 -5.72 -9.73 9.27
CA ALA A 75 -4.54 -10.31 8.62
C ALA A 75 -4.89 -11.46 7.66
N MET A 76 -5.85 -12.30 8.06
CA MET A 76 -6.37 -13.38 7.22
C MET A 76 -7.05 -12.86 5.97
N MET A 77 -7.98 -11.90 6.11
CA MET A 77 -8.69 -11.28 4.99
C MET A 77 -7.71 -10.63 4.01
N MET A 78 -6.73 -9.89 4.53
CA MET A 78 -5.68 -9.26 3.71
C MET A 78 -4.83 -10.31 2.98
N THR A 79 -4.43 -11.39 3.64
CA THR A 79 -3.63 -12.46 3.03
C THR A 79 -4.41 -13.18 1.92
N ILE A 80 -5.69 -13.46 2.15
CA ILE A 80 -6.59 -14.05 1.15
C ILE A 80 -6.74 -13.10 -0.05
N ALA A 81 -6.99 -11.81 0.20
CA ALA A 81 -7.12 -10.80 -0.84
C ALA A 81 -5.84 -10.71 -1.69
N LEU A 82 -4.67 -10.55 -1.06
CA LEU A 82 -3.38 -10.48 -1.75
C LEU A 82 -3.10 -11.73 -2.60
N ARG A 83 -3.48 -12.92 -2.12
CA ARG A 83 -3.34 -14.16 -2.88
C ARG A 83 -4.31 -14.25 -4.06
N PHE A 84 -5.51 -13.68 -3.94
CA PHE A 84 -6.51 -13.72 -5.02
C PHE A 84 -6.31 -12.64 -6.08
N ILE A 85 -5.60 -11.54 -5.80
CA ILE A 85 -5.34 -10.48 -6.78
C ILE A 85 -4.76 -11.04 -8.09
N PRO A 86 -3.65 -11.82 -8.10
CA PRO A 86 -3.10 -12.36 -9.34
C PRO A 86 -4.10 -13.23 -10.10
N THR A 87 -4.83 -14.09 -9.39
CA THR A 87 -5.80 -14.99 -10.03
C THR A 87 -7.01 -14.24 -10.58
N LEU A 88 -7.47 -13.17 -9.93
CA LEU A 88 -8.53 -12.31 -10.44
C LEU A 88 -8.07 -11.52 -11.67
N MET A 89 -6.81 -11.10 -11.72
CA MET A 89 -6.22 -10.47 -12.92
C MET A 89 -6.18 -11.44 -14.10
N ASP A 90 -5.71 -12.67 -13.89
CA ASP A 90 -5.69 -13.72 -14.93
C ASP A 90 -7.10 -14.04 -15.45
N GLU A 91 -8.08 -14.08 -14.55
CA GLU A 91 -9.48 -14.31 -14.89
C GLU A 91 -10.10 -13.15 -15.65
N THR A 92 -9.81 -11.92 -15.22
CA THR A 92 -10.19 -10.69 -15.94
C THR A 92 -9.65 -10.71 -17.37
N ASP A 93 -8.37 -11.08 -17.56
CA ASP A 93 -7.76 -11.18 -18.88
C ASP A 93 -8.40 -12.25 -19.76
N LYS A 94 -8.76 -13.40 -19.18
CA LYS A 94 -9.48 -14.47 -19.90
C LYS A 94 -10.87 -14.02 -20.33
N ILE A 95 -11.64 -13.42 -19.42
CA ILE A 95 -12.98 -12.91 -19.70
C ILE A 95 -12.92 -11.81 -20.76
N MET A 96 -11.97 -10.87 -20.63
CA MET A 96 -11.78 -9.77 -21.58
C MET A 96 -11.48 -10.30 -22.99
N LYS A 97 -10.56 -11.27 -23.13
CA LYS A 97 -10.25 -11.90 -24.42
C LYS A 97 -11.46 -12.64 -25.01
N ALA A 98 -12.21 -13.37 -24.18
CA ALA A 98 -13.41 -14.07 -24.62
C ALA A 98 -14.51 -13.11 -25.10
N GLN A 99 -14.70 -11.98 -24.41
CA GLN A 99 -15.68 -10.97 -24.81
C GLN A 99 -15.23 -10.22 -26.08
N LYS A 100 -13.93 -9.88 -26.21
CA LYS A 100 -13.37 -9.32 -27.46
C LYS A 100 -13.61 -10.25 -28.65
N ALA A 101 -13.43 -11.57 -28.47
CA ALA A 101 -13.72 -12.57 -29.51
C ALA A 101 -15.21 -12.67 -29.87
N ARG A 102 -16.11 -12.30 -28.95
CA ARG A 102 -17.56 -12.21 -29.17
C ARG A 102 -18.01 -10.86 -29.74
N GLY A 103 -17.07 -10.00 -30.12
CA GLY A 103 -17.35 -8.69 -30.72
C GLY A 103 -17.59 -7.56 -29.71
N ALA A 104 -17.28 -7.77 -28.43
CA ALA A 104 -17.33 -6.69 -27.45
C ALA A 104 -16.16 -5.72 -27.67
N ASP A 105 -16.48 -4.43 -27.82
CA ASP A 105 -15.49 -3.36 -27.90
C ASP A 105 -15.42 -2.60 -26.57
N PHE A 106 -14.24 -2.63 -25.96
CA PHE A 106 -13.95 -1.98 -24.69
C PHE A 106 -13.23 -0.62 -24.85
N GLU A 107 -12.75 -0.32 -26.05
CA GLU A 107 -11.82 0.78 -26.31
C GLU A 107 -12.47 1.89 -27.14
N SER A 108 -13.49 1.61 -27.94
CA SER A 108 -14.19 2.63 -28.74
C SER A 108 -15.43 3.22 -28.06
N GLY A 109 -15.89 4.36 -28.58
CA GLY A 109 -17.13 5.02 -28.15
C GLY A 109 -16.99 6.10 -27.07
N SER A 110 -18.12 6.66 -26.65
CA SER A 110 -18.21 7.64 -25.57
C SER A 110 -17.91 7.01 -24.20
N ILE A 111 -17.57 7.83 -23.20
CA ILE A 111 -17.32 7.37 -21.81
C ILE A 111 -18.47 6.50 -21.28
N VAL A 112 -19.71 6.86 -21.61
CA VAL A 112 -20.91 6.10 -21.20
C VAL A 112 -20.98 4.73 -21.88
N ASN A 113 -20.64 4.66 -23.18
CA ASN A 113 -20.62 3.41 -23.92
C ASN A 113 -19.52 2.47 -23.40
N ARG A 114 -18.34 3.02 -23.08
CA ARG A 114 -17.24 2.28 -22.44
C ARG A 114 -17.64 1.75 -21.05
N ALA A 115 -18.35 2.54 -20.25
CA ALA A 115 -18.84 2.07 -18.95
C ALA A 115 -19.83 0.90 -19.10
N LYS A 116 -20.73 0.97 -20.09
CA LYS A 116 -21.67 -0.12 -20.38
C LYS A 116 -20.96 -1.38 -20.90
N SER A 117 -19.91 -1.23 -21.70
CA SER A 117 -19.15 -2.37 -22.23
C SER A 117 -18.35 -3.12 -21.16
N LEU A 118 -18.16 -2.56 -19.96
CA LEU A 118 -17.56 -3.26 -18.82
C LEU A 118 -18.52 -4.21 -18.09
N ILE A 119 -19.84 -4.06 -18.26
CA ILE A 119 -20.83 -4.90 -17.55
C ILE A 119 -20.66 -6.41 -17.86
N PRO A 120 -20.47 -6.83 -19.13
CA PRO A 120 -20.21 -8.24 -19.47
C PRO A 120 -18.90 -8.81 -18.91
N LEU A 121 -17.99 -7.95 -18.42
CA LEU A 121 -16.77 -8.36 -17.72
C LEU A 121 -17.03 -8.46 -16.20
N LEU A 122 -17.68 -7.45 -15.63
CA LEU A 122 -17.94 -7.38 -14.19
C LEU A 122 -18.84 -8.52 -13.71
N VAL A 123 -19.96 -8.79 -14.39
CA VAL A 123 -20.94 -9.78 -13.91
C VAL A 123 -20.33 -11.19 -13.78
N PRO A 124 -19.63 -11.75 -14.81
CA PRO A 124 -18.98 -13.04 -14.66
C PRO A 124 -17.87 -13.05 -13.59
N LEU A 125 -17.09 -11.98 -13.49
CA LEU A 125 -16.03 -11.86 -12.49
C LEU A 125 -16.59 -11.90 -11.06
N PHE A 126 -17.72 -11.22 -10.81
CA PHE A 126 -18.41 -11.26 -9.52
C PHE A 126 -18.92 -12.66 -9.20
N ILE A 127 -19.62 -13.32 -10.14
CA ILE A 127 -20.15 -14.68 -9.94
C ILE A 127 -19.01 -15.66 -9.62
N SER A 128 -17.89 -15.57 -10.35
CA SER A 128 -16.72 -16.40 -10.10
C SER A 128 -16.07 -16.12 -8.75
N SER A 129 -15.95 -14.84 -8.37
CA SER A 129 -15.40 -14.42 -7.08
C SER A 129 -16.24 -14.94 -5.91
N PHE A 130 -17.57 -14.87 -6.00
CA PHE A 130 -18.48 -15.42 -4.97
C PHE A 130 -18.34 -16.94 -4.87
N ARG A 131 -18.34 -17.64 -6.01
CA ARG A 131 -18.13 -19.08 -6.02
C ARG A 131 -16.81 -19.47 -5.34
N ARG A 132 -15.73 -18.75 -5.64
CA ARG A 132 -14.42 -19.03 -5.04
C ARG A 132 -14.37 -18.69 -3.55
N ALA A 133 -15.13 -17.69 -3.10
CA ALA A 133 -15.30 -17.40 -1.68
C ALA A 133 -16.01 -18.56 -0.97
N ASP A 134 -17.10 -19.10 -1.55
CA ASP A 134 -17.83 -20.25 -1.00
C ASP A 134 -16.96 -21.52 -0.96
N GLU A 135 -16.25 -21.80 -2.05
CA GLU A 135 -15.31 -22.95 -2.12
C GLU A 135 -14.19 -22.82 -1.08
N LEU A 136 -13.63 -21.61 -0.91
CA LEU A 136 -12.61 -21.35 0.09
C LEU A 136 -13.15 -21.52 1.51
N ALA A 137 -14.34 -20.97 1.79
CA ALA A 137 -14.99 -21.09 3.09
C ALA A 137 -15.26 -22.55 3.45
N MET A 138 -15.86 -23.31 2.52
CA MET A 138 -16.11 -24.75 2.70
C MET A 138 -14.82 -25.53 2.92
N ALA A 139 -13.76 -25.23 2.15
CA ALA A 139 -12.46 -25.88 2.32
C ALA A 139 -11.79 -25.53 3.66
N MET A 140 -12.01 -24.31 4.17
CA MET A 140 -11.53 -23.88 5.48
C MET A 140 -12.27 -24.61 6.60
N GLU A 141 -13.60 -24.71 6.52
CA GLU A 141 -14.42 -25.47 7.48
C GLU A 141 -14.07 -26.96 7.49
N ALA A 142 -13.89 -27.57 6.32
CA ALA A 142 -13.46 -28.97 6.19
C ALA A 142 -12.08 -29.24 6.82
N ARG A 143 -11.21 -28.21 6.87
CA ARG A 143 -9.91 -28.24 7.58
C ARG A 143 -10.03 -27.82 9.05
N CYS A 144 -11.25 -27.80 9.59
CA CYS A 144 -11.57 -27.42 10.97
C CYS A 144 -11.07 -26.01 11.34
N TYR A 145 -11.08 -25.07 10.39
CA TYR A 145 -10.72 -23.68 10.67
C TYR A 145 -11.84 -22.99 11.46
N ARG A 146 -11.55 -22.58 12.70
CA ARG A 146 -12.52 -21.99 13.66
C ARG A 146 -12.17 -20.57 14.13
N GLY A 147 -11.29 -19.85 13.43
CA GLY A 147 -10.81 -18.52 13.83
C GLY A 147 -9.51 -18.54 14.64
N GLY A 148 -9.09 -17.38 15.17
CA GLY A 148 -7.71 -17.12 15.62
C GLY A 148 -7.29 -17.63 17.01
N GLU A 149 -8.23 -18.07 17.86
CA GLU A 149 -7.90 -18.45 19.24
C GLU A 149 -7.28 -19.85 19.32
N GLY A 150 -6.20 -19.99 20.10
CA GLY A 150 -5.52 -21.28 20.30
C GLY A 150 -4.72 -21.81 19.10
N ARG A 151 -4.51 -21.01 18.04
CA ARG A 151 -3.78 -21.45 16.84
C ARG A 151 -2.26 -21.27 16.96
N THR A 152 -1.52 -22.23 16.41
CA THR A 152 -0.07 -22.12 16.17
C THR A 152 0.21 -21.51 14.80
N ARG A 153 1.26 -20.68 14.70
CA ARG A 153 1.69 -20.07 13.43
C ARG A 153 2.78 -20.88 12.75
N MET A 154 2.61 -21.11 11.44
CA MET A 154 3.62 -21.78 10.62
C MET A 154 4.79 -20.85 10.25
N LYS A 155 4.49 -19.61 9.82
CA LYS A 155 5.49 -18.57 9.56
C LYS A 155 5.55 -17.62 10.76
N ILE A 156 6.68 -17.59 11.45
CA ILE A 156 6.90 -16.73 12.62
C ILE A 156 7.96 -15.69 12.24
N LEU A 157 7.65 -14.42 12.47
CA LEU A 157 8.60 -13.31 12.35
C LEU A 157 9.66 -13.44 13.47
N LYS A 158 10.87 -13.89 13.10
CA LYS A 158 12.02 -14.00 14.01
C LYS A 158 12.86 -12.73 13.93
N VAL A 159 13.19 -12.17 15.09
CA VAL A 159 14.08 -11.02 15.18
C VAL A 159 15.50 -11.51 14.96
N THR A 160 16.20 -10.89 14.02
CA THR A 160 17.59 -11.21 13.67
C THR A 160 18.53 -10.13 14.22
N SER A 161 19.83 -10.43 14.37
CA SER A 161 20.83 -9.44 14.81
C SER A 161 20.86 -8.17 13.96
N ARG A 162 20.52 -8.28 12.67
CA ARG A 162 20.37 -7.12 11.76
C ARG A 162 19.22 -6.20 12.16
N ASP A 163 18.14 -6.74 12.73
CA ASP A 163 16.99 -5.95 13.18
C ASP A 163 17.35 -5.13 14.42
N TYR A 164 18.18 -5.68 15.31
CA TYR A 164 18.71 -4.95 16.46
C TYR A 164 19.62 -3.80 16.03
N VAL A 165 20.53 -4.05 15.08
CA VAL A 165 21.38 -2.98 14.51
C VAL A 165 20.51 -1.91 13.85
N GLY A 166 19.52 -2.32 13.06
CA GLY A 166 18.56 -1.41 12.43
C GLY A 166 17.79 -0.57 13.45
N MET A 167 17.28 -1.19 14.52
CA MET A 167 16.60 -0.48 15.60
C MET A 167 17.51 0.55 16.27
N ILE A 168 18.75 0.19 16.62
CA ILE A 168 19.71 1.12 17.25
C ILE A 168 20.02 2.30 16.32
N VAL A 169 20.31 2.04 15.05
CA VAL A 169 20.61 3.08 14.06
C VAL A 169 19.42 4.03 13.88
N MET A 170 18.21 3.49 13.78
CA MET A 170 16.98 4.30 13.63
C MET A 170 16.68 5.12 14.89
N SER A 171 16.86 4.55 16.08
CA SER A 171 16.70 5.28 17.35
C SER A 171 17.73 6.40 17.48
N ALA A 172 19.00 6.13 17.16
CA ALA A 172 20.06 7.14 17.20
C ALA A 172 19.79 8.29 16.21
N LEU A 173 19.40 7.98 14.97
CA LEU A 173 18.99 8.98 13.97
C LEU A 173 17.84 9.84 14.49
N THR A 174 16.83 9.22 15.10
CA THR A 174 15.67 9.94 15.63
C THR A 174 16.07 10.89 16.76
N ILE A 175 16.93 10.44 17.69
CA ILE A 175 17.44 11.26 18.80
C ILE A 175 18.25 12.45 18.26
N ILE A 176 19.13 12.22 17.27
CA ILE A 176 19.91 13.30 16.64
C ILE A 176 18.98 14.33 15.99
N VAL A 177 17.95 13.89 15.28
CA VAL A 177 16.96 14.80 14.65
C VAL A 177 16.19 15.59 15.70
N ILE A 178 15.80 14.97 16.81
CA ILE A 178 15.14 15.67 17.92
C ILE A 178 16.09 16.71 18.53
N TYR A 179 17.36 16.34 18.77
CA TYR A 179 18.37 17.23 19.32
C TYR A 179 18.67 18.41 18.39
N MET A 180 18.79 18.20 17.08
CA MET A 180 18.99 19.28 16.10
C MET A 180 17.77 20.18 15.93
N ARG A 181 16.58 19.71 16.32
CA ARG A 181 15.34 20.48 16.25
C ARG A 181 15.14 21.36 17.49
N PHE A 182 15.65 20.94 18.64
CA PHE A 182 15.71 21.74 19.85
C PHE A 182 16.84 22.77 19.77
#